data_AF-A0A1H6UVG4-F1
#
_entry.id   AF-A0A1H6UVG4-F1
#
_cell.length_a   1.000
_cell.length_b   1.000
_cell.length_c   1.000
_cell.angle_alpha   90.00
_cell.angle_beta   90.00
_cell.angle_gamma   90.00
#
_symmetry.space_group_name_H-M   'P 1'
#
loop_
_entity.id
_entity.type
_entity.pdbx_description
1 polymer ?
#
loop_
_entity_poly.entity_id
_entity_poly.type
_entity_poly.pdbx_seq_one_letter_code
_entity_poly.pdbx_strand_id
1 'polypeptide(L)'
;MSTDSIFNIRIPIVLELGGVEIPHSHANLMLWRLYNHPRRALPIAEWMGLSGNAAMKRLHRAAEALGRVSPRLAVELRHHIHWQRGIATYTPSRVR
;
A
#
# COMPACT_ATOMS: atom_id res chain seq x y z
N MET A 1 25.21 -8.44 36.80
CA MET A 1 23.86 -8.78 36.28
C MET A 1 23.68 -8.04 34.97
N SER A 2 23.76 -8.75 33.85
CA SER A 2 23.46 -8.22 32.52
C SER A 2 21.94 -8.20 32.32
N THR A 3 21.41 -7.12 31.71
CA THR A 3 20.81 -7.13 30.35
C THR A 3 20.10 -5.80 30.11
N ASP A 4 20.83 -4.79 29.62
CA ASP A 4 20.23 -3.71 28.83
C ASP A 4 19.98 -4.24 27.41
N SER A 5 18.89 -4.98 27.25
CA SER A 5 18.39 -5.34 25.92
C SER A 5 17.57 -4.17 25.39
N ILE A 6 18.25 -3.14 24.89
CA ILE A 6 17.63 -2.17 23.98
C ILE A 6 17.19 -2.98 22.76
N PHE A 7 15.89 -3.24 22.64
CA PHE A 7 15.32 -3.80 21.42
C PHE A 7 15.59 -2.80 20.30
N ASN A 8 16.63 -3.08 19.51
CA ASN A 8 16.91 -2.38 18.28
C ASN A 8 15.83 -2.79 17.27
N ILE A 9 14.67 -2.14 17.35
CA ILE A 9 13.57 -2.33 16.41
C ILE A 9 14.04 -1.75 15.08
N ARG A 10 14.64 -2.60 14.25
CA ARG A 10 14.88 -2.29 12.84
C ARG A 10 13.53 -2.21 12.17
N ILE A 11 13.01 -1.00 12.00
CA ILE A 11 11.85 -0.76 11.16
C ILE A 11 12.30 -1.14 9.74
N PRO A 12 11.66 -2.13 9.09
CA PRO A 12 12.01 -2.47 7.72
C PRO A 12 11.79 -1.23 6.84
N ILE A 13 12.86 -0.77 6.20
CA ILE A 13 12.85 0.41 5.31
C ILE A 13 12.14 0.07 3.99
N VAL A 14 11.79 -1.20 3.79
CA VAL A 14 11.29 -1.77 2.55
C VAL A 14 10.06 -2.63 2.84
N LEU A 15 9.04 -2.54 1.99
CA LEU A 15 7.85 -3.37 2.01
C LEU A 15 7.91 -4.36 0.85
N GLU A 16 7.48 -5.60 1.06
CA GLU A 16 7.29 -6.54 -0.04
C GLU A 16 5.83 -6.51 -0.51
N LEU A 17 5.63 -6.18 -1.78
CA LEU A 17 4.33 -6.12 -2.44
C LEU A 17 4.31 -7.04 -3.66
N GLY A 18 3.70 -8.21 -3.53
CA GLY A 18 3.58 -9.16 -4.64
C GLY A 18 4.92 -9.66 -5.19
N GLY A 19 5.92 -9.87 -4.31
CA GLY A 19 7.28 -10.26 -4.69
C GLY A 19 8.19 -9.10 -5.11
N VAL A 20 7.75 -7.85 -4.93
CA VAL A 20 8.51 -6.64 -5.27
C VAL A 20 8.82 -5.85 -4.01
N GLU A 21 10.09 -5.53 -3.80
CA GLU A 21 10.53 -4.65 -2.73
C GLU A 21 10.28 -3.18 -3.10
N ILE A 22 9.59 -2.45 -2.23
CA ILE A 22 9.21 -1.04 -2.45
C ILE A 22 9.58 -0.20 -1.23
N PRO A 23 10.01 1.07 -1.39
CA PRO A 23 10.36 1.92 -0.26
C PRO A 23 9.20 2.11 0.71
N HIS A 24 9.48 2.11 2.01
CA HIS A 24 8.48 2.38 3.03
C HIS A 24 8.07 3.86 3.00
N SER A 25 6.92 4.12 2.38
CA SER A 25 6.26 5.43 2.36
C SER A 25 4.81 5.28 2.76
N HIS A 26 4.19 6.36 3.24
CA HIS A 26 2.80 6.30 3.69
C HIS A 26 1.86 5.76 2.60
N ALA A 27 2.05 6.14 1.33
CA ALA A 27 1.24 5.65 0.22
C ALA A 27 1.54 4.18 -0.14
N ASN A 28 2.81 3.76 -0.10
CA ASN A 28 3.19 2.37 -0.34
C ASN A 28 2.67 1.44 0.75
N LEU A 29 2.63 1.90 2.00
CA LEU A 29 2.01 1.17 3.10
C LEU A 29 0.51 0.96 2.87
N MET A 30 -0.20 1.97 2.36
CA MET A 30 -1.63 1.84 2.03
C MET A 30 -1.87 0.87 0.87
N LEU A 31 -1.04 0.91 -0.18
CA LEU A 31 -1.09 -0.09 -1.25
C LEU A 31 -0.82 -1.49 -0.73
N TRP A 32 0.18 -1.64 0.15
CA TRP A 32 0.49 -2.90 0.81
C TRP A 32 -0.67 -3.42 1.65
N ARG A 33 -1.34 -2.54 2.43
CA ARG A 33 -2.52 -2.91 3.20
C ARG A 33 -3.66 -3.41 2.32
N LEU A 34 -3.97 -2.69 1.24
CA LEU A 34 -5.03 -3.07 0.29
C LEU A 34 -4.71 -4.40 -0.39
N TYR A 35 -3.46 -4.58 -0.82
CA TYR A 35 -3.02 -5.79 -1.50
C TYR A 35 -3.10 -7.04 -0.62
N ASN A 36 -2.70 -6.91 0.65
CA ASN A 36 -2.72 -8.02 1.61
C ASN A 36 -4.12 -8.26 2.20
N HIS A 37 -5.08 -7.35 2.01
CA HIS A 37 -6.45 -7.48 2.48
C HIS A 37 -7.43 -7.31 1.31
N PRO A 38 -7.40 -8.22 0.32
CA PRO A 38 -8.26 -8.12 -0.85
C PRO A 38 -9.73 -8.16 -0.45
N ARG A 39 -10.57 -7.44 -1.20
CA ARG A 39 -12.02 -7.29 -1.00
C ARG A 39 -12.44 -6.63 0.32
N ARG A 40 -11.48 -6.17 1.13
CA ARG A 40 -11.76 -5.41 2.34
C ARG A 40 -11.80 -3.92 2.02
N ALA A 41 -12.86 -3.27 2.46
CA ALA A 41 -12.99 -1.82 2.43
C ALA A 41 -12.12 -1.20 3.53
N LEU A 42 -11.17 -0.35 3.16
CA LEU A 42 -10.23 0.31 4.08
C LEU A 42 -10.38 1.83 4.02
N PRO A 43 -10.41 2.54 5.16
CA PRO A 43 -10.55 3.99 5.22
C PRO A 43 -9.21 4.70 4.94
N ILE A 44 -8.71 4.58 3.72
CA ILE A 44 -7.37 5.05 3.32
C ILE A 44 -7.20 6.56 3.52
N ALA A 45 -8.21 7.36 3.19
CA ALA A 45 -8.12 8.81 3.34
C ALA A 45 -7.94 9.24 4.80
N GLU A 46 -8.66 8.61 5.73
CA GLU A 46 -8.56 8.84 7.17
C GLU A 46 -7.18 8.45 7.69
N TRP A 47 -6.70 7.24 7.35
CA TRP A 47 -5.37 6.77 7.75
C TRP A 47 -4.25 7.66 7.23
N MET A 48 -4.41 8.22 6.04
CA MET A 48 -3.44 9.16 5.46
C MET A 48 -3.59 10.59 6.01
N GLY A 49 -4.68 10.92 6.71
CA GLY A 49 -5.00 12.28 7.14
C GLY A 49 -5.25 13.25 5.98
N LEU A 50 -5.83 12.76 4.87
CA LEU A 50 -6.03 13.52 3.64
C LEU A 50 -7.50 13.55 3.23
N SER A 51 -7.88 14.52 2.39
CA SER A 51 -9.16 14.46 1.69
C SER A 51 -9.20 13.25 0.76
N GLY A 52 -10.40 12.71 0.50
CA GLY A 52 -10.57 11.51 -0.34
C GLY A 52 -9.89 11.62 -1.71
N ASN A 53 -10.02 12.78 -2.38
CA ASN A 53 -9.38 13.02 -3.67
C ASN A 53 -7.85 13.12 -3.57
N ALA A 54 -7.32 13.71 -2.50
CA ALA A 54 -5.87 13.82 -2.30
C ALA A 54 -5.27 12.44 -1.99
N ALA A 55 -5.92 11.64 -1.16
CA ALA A 55 -5.53 10.26 -0.87
C ALA A 55 -5.54 9.39 -2.13
N MET A 56 -6.62 9.45 -2.91
CA MET A 56 -6.74 8.75 -4.18
C MET A 56 -5.61 9.09 -5.15
N LYS A 57 -5.37 10.39 -5.41
CA LYS A 57 -4.27 10.82 -6.29
C LYS A 57 -2.92 10.34 -5.80
N ARG A 58 -2.66 10.41 -4.49
CA ARG A 58 -1.38 10.00 -3.90
C ARG A 58 -1.17 8.49 -4.00
N LEU A 59 -2.22 7.69 -3.80
CA LEU A 59 -2.16 6.25 -3.93
C LEU A 59 -1.98 5.80 -5.40
N HIS A 60 -2.69 6.45 -6.33
CA HIS A 60 -2.52 6.19 -7.77
C HIS A 60 -1.09 6.47 -8.23
N ARG A 61 -0.50 7.60 -7.81
CA ARG A 61 0.91 7.90 -8.10
C ARG A 61 1.86 6.86 -7.53
N ALA A 62 1.58 6.34 -6.34
CA ALA A 62 2.37 5.27 -5.75
C ALA A 62 2.26 3.98 -6.59
N ALA A 63 1.06 3.62 -7.04
CA ALA A 63 0.84 2.46 -7.90
C ALA A 63 1.53 2.63 -9.27
N GLU A 64 1.48 3.82 -9.87
CA GLU A 64 2.19 4.15 -11.11
C GLU A 64 3.71 4.08 -10.95
N ALA A 65 4.24 4.53 -9.81
CA ALA A 65 5.67 4.45 -9.51
C ALA A 65 6.17 3.00 -9.45
N LEU A 66 5.31 2.05 -9.05
CA LEU A 66 5.62 0.61 -9.13
C LEU A 66 5.87 0.15 -10.56
N GLY A 67 5.33 0.84 -11.58
CA GLY A 67 5.51 0.47 -12.98
C GLY A 67 6.97 0.47 -13.44
N ARG A 68 7.86 1.16 -12.72
CA ARG A 68 9.31 1.12 -12.97
C ARG A 68 9.94 -0.23 -12.61
N VAL A 69 9.33 -0.98 -11.70
CA VAL A 69 9.86 -2.25 -11.17
C VAL A 69 8.96 -3.42 -11.58
N SER A 70 7.64 -3.23 -11.54
CA SER A 70 6.64 -4.22 -11.97
C SER A 70 5.47 -3.54 -12.68
N PRO A 71 5.56 -3.42 -14.03
CA PRO A 71 4.48 -2.89 -14.86
C PRO A 71 3.15 -3.63 -14.65
N ARG A 72 3.22 -4.96 -14.52
CA ARG A 72 2.06 -5.81 -14.29
C ARG A 72 1.34 -5.45 -12.98
N LEU A 73 2.08 -5.30 -11.89
CA LEU A 73 1.51 -4.96 -10.59
C LEU A 73 0.92 -3.55 -10.57
N ALA A 74 1.57 -2.59 -11.24
CA ALA A 74 1.06 -1.24 -11.40
C ALA A 74 -0.30 -1.20 -12.12
N VAL A 75 -0.42 -1.94 -13.24
CA VAL A 75 -1.68 -2.09 -13.99
C VAL A 75 -2.75 -2.75 -13.12
N GLU A 76 -2.41 -3.87 -12.47
CA GLU A 76 -3.32 -4.57 -11.57
C GLU A 76 -3.89 -3.62 -10.49
N LEU A 77 -3.04 -2.94 -9.73
CA LEU A 77 -3.50 -2.04 -8.66
C LEU A 77 -4.31 -0.86 -9.21
N ARG A 78 -3.93 -0.29 -10.36
CA ARG A 78 -4.63 0.84 -10.96
C ARG A 78 -6.06 0.48 -11.39
N HIS A 79 -6.26 -0.71 -11.94
CA HIS A 79 -7.55 -1.13 -12.48
C HIS A 79 -8.46 -1.80 -11.45
N HIS A 80 -7.89 -2.33 -10.37
CA HIS A 80 -8.60 -3.14 -9.40
C HIS A 80 -8.76 -2.50 -8.02
N ILE A 81 -8.30 -1.25 -7.83
CA ILE A 81 -8.63 -0.46 -6.64
C ILE A 81 -9.85 0.40 -6.94
N HIS A 82 -10.93 0.15 -6.22
CA HIS A 82 -12.17 0.91 -6.28
C HIS A 82 -12.24 1.91 -5.13
N TRP A 83 -12.71 3.12 -5.42
CA TRP A 83 -12.76 4.22 -4.47
C TRP A 83 -14.19 4.72 -4.23
N GLN A 84 -14.53 4.95 -2.98
CA GLN A 84 -15.77 5.59 -2.58
C GLN A 84 -15.54 6.44 -1.33
N ARG A 85 -15.66 7.77 -1.47
CA ARG A 85 -15.59 8.74 -0.34
C ARG A 85 -14.38 8.53 0.60
N GLY A 86 -13.20 8.28 0.04
CA GLY A 86 -11.96 8.08 0.83
C GLY A 86 -11.74 6.66 1.36
N ILE A 87 -12.70 5.76 1.13
CA ILE A 87 -12.56 4.32 1.34
C ILE A 87 -12.09 3.70 0.02
N ALA A 88 -11.13 2.77 0.12
CA ALA A 88 -10.64 2.00 -1.02
C ALA A 88 -10.83 0.50 -0.79
N THR A 89 -11.08 -0.23 -1.87
CA THR A 89 -11.15 -1.70 -1.88
C THR A 89 -10.34 -2.22 -3.05
N TYR A 90 -9.44 -3.18 -2.80
CA TYR A 90 -8.71 -3.87 -3.87
C TYR A 90 -9.38 -5.21 -4.21
N THR A 91 -9.75 -5.41 -5.47
CA THR A 91 -10.40 -6.64 -5.95
C THR A 91 -9.53 -7.30 -7.03
N PRO A 92 -8.63 -8.23 -6.68
CA PRO A 92 -7.66 -8.79 -7.63
C PRO A 92 -8.32 -9.46 -8.84
N SER A 93 -7.66 -9.36 -10.00
CA SER A 93 -8.13 -9.92 -11.27
C SER A 93 -8.20 -11.45 -11.28
N ARG A 94 -7.38 -12.11 -10.46
CA ARG A 94 -7.39 -13.56 -10.23
C ARG A 94 -7.22 -13.84 -8.75
N VAL A 95 -7.95 -14.82 -8.24
CA VAL A 95 -7.76 -15.31 -6.87
C VAL A 95 -6.36 -15.94 -6.81
N ARG A 96 -5.52 -15.44 -5.91
CA ARG A 96 -4.19 -15.98 -5.64
C ARG A 96 -4.28 -17.31 -4.89
#